data_AF-A0A293MBF9-F1
#
_entry.id   AF-A0A293MBF9-F1
#
_cell.length_a   1.000
_cell.length_b   1.000
_cell.length_c   1.000
_cell.angle_alpha   90.00
_cell.angle_beta   90.00
_cell.angle_gamma   90.00
#
_symmetry.space_group_name_H-M   'P 1'
#
loop_
_entity.id
_entity.type
_entity.pdbx_description
1 polymer ?
#
loop_
_entity_poly.entity_id
_entity_poly.type
_entity_poly.pdbx_seq_one_letter_code
_entity_poly.pdbx_strand_id
1 'polypeptide(L)'
;MRAVVVDWLVQVHVRFRLLQETLYLTVAVLDRYLQENDVSRSKLQLVGVTAMFIACKYEEMYIPTVDDFVHISDNAFSKSDLLKMEVVMLKVSLAWGGHYLSIFCGVCRKQVWWMSPFTLWPSTSWSCLY
;
A
#
# COMPACT_ATOMS: atom_id res chain seq x y z
N MET A 1 -16.66 11.80 2.44
CA MET A 1 -15.31 11.91 3.04
C MET A 1 -14.25 11.15 2.23
N ARG A 2 -14.52 9.93 1.73
CA ARG A 2 -13.63 9.16 0.84
C ARG A 2 -13.07 9.95 -0.36
N ALA A 3 -13.94 10.64 -1.10
CA ALA A 3 -13.53 11.40 -2.30
C ALA A 3 -12.45 12.46 -2.02
N VAL A 4 -12.47 13.10 -0.85
CA VAL A 4 -11.49 14.14 -0.49
C VAL A 4 -10.11 13.55 -0.25
N VAL A 5 -10.03 12.35 0.34
CA VAL A 5 -8.74 11.69 0.59
C VAL A 5 -8.21 11.03 -0.68
N VAL A 6 -9.07 10.43 -1.49
CA VAL A 6 -8.66 9.88 -2.79
C VAL A 6 -8.14 11.00 -3.70
N ASP A 7 -8.81 12.15 -3.78
CA ASP A 7 -8.33 13.30 -4.55
C ASP A 7 -6.94 13.75 -4.10
N TRP A 8 -6.73 13.89 -2.80
CA TRP A 8 -5.42 14.23 -2.25
C TRP A 8 -4.36 13.17 -2.57
N LEU A 9 -4.68 11.88 -2.44
CA LEU A 9 -3.77 10.79 -2.80
C LEU A 9 -3.41 10.78 -4.29
N VAL A 10 -4.35 11.14 -5.18
CA VAL A 10 -4.05 11.31 -6.61
C VAL A 10 -3.02 12.42 -6.82
N GLN A 11 -3.13 13.54 -6.10
CA GLN A 11 -2.14 14.62 -6.18
C GLN A 11 -0.75 14.14 -5.71
N VAL A 12 -0.70 13.38 -4.61
CA VAL A 12 0.54 12.78 -4.07
C VAL A 12 1.16 11.79 -5.08
N HIS A 13 0.34 10.91 -5.67
CA HIS A 13 0.75 9.96 -6.70
C HIS A 13 1.41 10.67 -7.90
N VAL A 14 0.79 11.73 -8.41
CA VAL A 14 1.30 12.51 -9.54
C VAL A 14 2.61 13.23 -9.17
N ARG A 15 2.75 13.71 -7.93
CA ARG A 15 3.98 14.35 -7.44
C ARG A 15 5.16 13.39 -7.40
N PHE A 16 4.95 12.17 -6.93
CA PHE A 16 5.96 11.13 -6.88
C PHE A 16 6.17 10.40 -8.22
N ARG A 17 5.30 10.64 -9.21
CA ARG A 17 5.32 9.98 -10.54
C ARG A 17 5.29 8.45 -10.43
N LEU A 18 4.45 7.95 -9.53
CA LEU A 18 4.27 6.50 -9.30
C LEU A 18 3.50 5.85 -10.46
N LEU A 19 3.59 4.53 -10.54
CA LEU A 19 2.80 3.71 -11.45
C LEU A 19 1.31 3.78 -11.11
N GLN A 20 0.44 3.56 -12.10
CA GLN A 20 -0.99 3.67 -11.90
C GLN A 20 -1.55 2.47 -11.10
N GLU A 21 -0.89 1.33 -11.23
CA GLU A 21 -1.09 0.12 -10.44
C GLU A 21 -0.94 0.40 -8.95
N THR A 22 0.08 1.17 -8.56
CA THR A 22 0.32 1.61 -7.18
C THR A 22 -0.85 2.40 -6.62
N LEU A 23 -1.47 3.29 -7.41
CA LEU A 23 -2.64 4.06 -7.00
C LEU A 23 -3.86 3.15 -6.80
N TYR A 24 -4.10 2.20 -7.70
CA TYR A 24 -5.22 1.25 -7.57
C TYR A 24 -5.07 0.37 -6.33
N LEU A 25 -3.85 -0.13 -6.08
CA LEU A 25 -3.56 -0.91 -4.87
C LEU A 25 -3.74 -0.06 -3.60
N THR A 26 -3.28 1.19 -3.63
CA THR A 26 -3.46 2.15 -2.52
C THR A 26 -4.94 2.32 -2.16
N VAL A 27 -5.79 2.60 -3.15
CA VAL A 27 -7.23 2.81 -2.94
C VAL A 27 -7.89 1.53 -2.45
N ALA A 28 -7.52 0.37 -3.01
CA ALA A 28 -8.05 -0.92 -2.57
C ALA A 28 -7.70 -1.22 -1.11
N VAL A 29 -6.45 -0.97 -0.69
CA VAL A 29 -6.01 -1.16 0.71
C VAL A 29 -6.71 -0.18 1.65
N LEU A 30 -6.78 1.10 1.26
CA LEU A 30 -7.45 2.14 2.05
C LEU A 30 -8.93 1.81 2.27
N ASP A 31 -9.64 1.46 1.21
CA ASP A 31 -11.08 1.22 1.26
C ASP A 31 -11.44 0.07 2.20
N ARG A 32 -10.70 -1.05 2.19
CA ARG A 32 -10.98 -2.13 3.17
C ARG A 32 -10.54 -1.79 4.58
N TYR A 33 -9.48 -0.99 4.78
CA TYR A 33 -9.16 -0.53 6.13
C TYR A 33 -10.29 0.32 6.73
N LEU A 34 -10.90 1.18 5.93
CA LEU A 34 -12.04 2.02 6.33
C LEU A 34 -13.35 1.25 6.52
N GLN A 35 -13.48 0.03 5.99
CA GLN A 35 -14.65 -0.82 6.23
C GLN A 35 -14.68 -1.38 7.66
N GLU A 36 -13.52 -1.66 8.25
CA GLU A 36 -13.42 -2.20 9.62
C GLU A 36 -13.17 -1.15 10.69
N ASN A 37 -12.57 -0.01 10.33
CA ASN A 37 -12.14 1.00 11.28
C ASN A 37 -12.77 2.35 10.94
N ASP A 38 -13.47 2.94 11.90
CA ASP A 38 -13.88 4.34 11.79
C ASP A 38 -12.72 5.26 12.20
N VAL A 39 -12.32 6.15 11.29
CA VAL A 39 -11.11 6.95 11.42
C VAL A 39 -11.46 8.43 11.39
N SER A 40 -10.97 9.17 12.39
CA SER A 40 -11.15 10.63 12.43
C SER A 40 -10.40 11.31 11.27
N ARG A 41 -10.90 12.48 10.84
CA ARG A 41 -10.34 13.24 9.70
C ARG A 41 -8.83 13.50 9.81
N SER A 42 -8.34 13.76 11.02
CA SER A 42 -6.91 14.00 11.28
C SER A 42 -6.04 12.76 11.05
N LYS A 43 -6.57 11.55 11.32
CA LYS A 43 -5.87 10.28 11.10
C LYS A 43 -6.06 9.72 9.70
N LEU A 44 -7.07 10.21 8.97
CA LEU A 44 -7.40 9.73 7.63
C LEU A 44 -6.27 10.01 6.61
N GLN A 45 -5.58 11.14 6.74
CA GLN A 45 -4.38 11.43 5.94
C GLN A 45 -3.24 10.43 6.25
N LEU A 46 -2.97 10.18 7.53
CA LEU A 46 -1.96 9.20 7.94
C LEU A 46 -2.25 7.81 7.36
N VAL A 47 -3.48 7.33 7.49
CA VAL A 47 -3.91 6.03 6.94
C VAL A 47 -3.78 5.99 5.42
N GLY A 48 -4.18 7.06 4.71
CA GLY A 48 -4.05 7.15 3.25
C GLY A 48 -2.59 7.08 2.79
N VAL A 49 -1.70 7.82 3.45
CA VAL A 49 -0.26 7.79 3.17
C VAL A 49 0.35 6.44 3.49
N THR A 50 -0.01 5.84 4.61
CA THR A 50 0.45 4.49 4.96
C THR A 50 -0.03 3.45 3.94
N ALA A 51 -1.28 3.54 3.46
CA ALA A 51 -1.79 2.67 2.40
C ALA A 51 -0.94 2.80 1.12
N MET A 52 -0.57 4.04 0.75
CA MET A 52 0.28 4.29 -0.42
C MET A 52 1.69 3.77 -0.22
N PHE A 53 2.26 3.96 0.98
CA PHE A 53 3.58 3.44 1.32
C PHE A 53 3.64 1.92 1.22
N ILE A 54 2.60 1.22 1.68
CA ILE A 54 2.46 -0.23 1.52
C ILE A 54 2.38 -0.58 0.02
N ALA A 55 1.53 0.12 -0.75
CA ALA A 55 1.40 -0.15 -2.18
C ALA A 55 2.72 0.07 -2.96
N CYS A 56 3.48 1.13 -2.63
CA CYS A 56 4.80 1.35 -3.21
C CYS A 56 5.76 0.19 -2.94
N LYS A 57 5.72 -0.43 -1.75
CA LYS A 57 6.55 -1.59 -1.45
C LYS A 57 6.22 -2.82 -2.30
N TYR A 58 5.02 -2.91 -2.85
CA TYR A 58 4.59 -4.05 -3.68
C TYR A 58 4.84 -3.82 -5.17
N GLU A 59 4.56 -2.62 -5.68
CA GLU A 59 4.53 -2.36 -7.14
C GLU A 59 5.76 -1.58 -7.64
N GLU A 60 6.39 -0.76 -6.79
CA GLU A 60 7.45 0.18 -7.24
C GLU A 60 8.84 -0.41 -7.13
N MET A 61 9.67 -0.11 -8.13
CA MET A 61 11.10 -0.45 -8.08
C MET A 61 11.90 0.48 -7.16
N TYR A 62 11.48 1.75 -7.07
CA TYR A 62 12.11 2.78 -6.26
C TYR A 62 11.06 3.36 -5.31
N ILE A 63 11.17 3.02 -4.04
CA ILE A 63 10.21 3.41 -3.03
C ILE A 63 10.64 4.78 -2.45
N PRO A 64 9.74 5.78 -2.39
CA PRO A 64 10.04 7.05 -1.71
C PRO A 64 10.33 6.82 -0.23
N THR A 65 11.19 7.66 0.36
CA THR A 65 11.55 7.50 1.77
C THR A 65 10.41 7.93 2.69
N VAL A 66 10.42 7.46 3.93
CA VAL A 66 9.43 7.86 4.95
C VAL A 66 9.47 9.38 5.19
N ASP A 67 10.65 9.99 5.06
CA ASP A 67 10.84 11.44 5.13
C ASP A 67 10.06 12.19 4.05
N ASP A 68 10.07 11.69 2.82
CA ASP A 68 9.36 12.33 1.69
C ASP A 68 7.85 12.36 1.94
N PHE A 69 7.31 11.27 2.52
CA PHE A 69 5.90 11.17 2.90
C PHE A 69 5.52 12.07 4.08
N VAL A 70 6.43 12.31 5.02
CA VAL A 70 6.22 13.26 6.12
C VAL A 70 6.32 14.71 5.62
N HIS A 71 7.19 14.97 4.64
CA HIS A 71 7.34 16.29 4.04
C HIS A 71 6.12 16.69 3.20
N ILE A 72 5.57 15.78 2.38
CA ILE A 72 4.40 16.08 1.54
C ILE A 72 3.11 16.27 2.35
N SER A 73 3.07 15.75 3.59
CA SER A 73 1.96 15.93 4.51
C SER A 73 2.11 17.15 5.42
N ASP A 74 3.06 18.05 5.14
CA ASP A 74 3.34 19.25 5.95
C ASP A 74 3.61 18.93 7.43
N ASN A 75 4.34 17.85 7.69
CA ASN A 75 4.63 17.32 9.03
C ASN A 75 3.38 17.03 9.88
N ALA A 76 2.24 16.70 9.27
CA ALA A 76 1.03 16.33 9.98
C ALA A 76 1.18 15.08 10.89
N PHE A 77 2.20 14.25 10.64
CA PHE A 77 2.51 13.04 11.40
C PHE A 77 4.01 12.78 11.47
N SER A 78 4.46 12.08 12.52
CA SER A 78 5.86 11.68 12.65
C SER A 78 6.17 10.39 11.88
N LYS A 79 7.44 10.15 11.58
CA LYS A 79 7.90 8.87 10.99
C LYS A 79 7.46 7.67 11.84
N SER A 80 7.50 7.82 13.16
CA SER A 80 7.13 6.75 14.09
C SER A 80 5.65 6.40 14.01
N ASP A 81 4.79 7.38 13.71
CA ASP A 81 3.36 7.16 13.55
C ASP A 81 3.05 6.44 12.24
N LEU A 82 3.77 6.77 11.17
CA LEU A 82 3.67 6.08 9.89
C LEU A 82 4.05 4.60 10.02
N LEU A 83 5.17 4.30 10.68
CA LEU A 83 5.62 2.92 10.90
C LEU A 83 4.68 2.13 11.82
N LYS A 84 4.13 2.76 12.86
CA LYS A 84 3.12 2.13 13.72
C LYS A 84 1.85 1.83 12.94
N MET A 85 1.41 2.78 12.11
CA MET A 85 0.21 2.62 11.29
C MET A 85 0.39 1.51 10.25
N GLU A 86 1.58 1.38 9.67
CA GLU A 86 1.91 0.31 8.74
C GLU A 86 1.66 -1.07 9.36
N VAL A 87 2.17 -1.29 10.58
CA VAL A 87 1.96 -2.55 11.30
C VAL A 87 0.47 -2.81 11.58
N VAL A 88 -0.29 -1.77 11.92
CA VAL A 88 -1.74 -1.89 12.16
C VAL A 88 -2.48 -2.26 10.88
N MET A 89 -2.18 -1.59 9.76
CA MET A 89 -2.83 -1.85 8.48
C MET A 89 -2.50 -3.24 7.93
N LEU A 90 -1.24 -3.70 8.08
CA LEU A 90 -0.84 -5.05 7.68
C LEU A 90 -1.52 -6.13 8.53
N LYS A 91 -1.66 -5.91 9.84
CA LYS A 91 -2.39 -6.83 10.73
C LYS A 91 -3.85 -6.98 10.33
N VAL A 92 -4.50 -5.86 10.03
CA VAL A 92 -5.85 -5.86 9.47
C VAL A 92 -5.83 -6.68 8.20
N SER A 93 -5.02 -6.34 7.20
CA SER A 93 -4.99 -7.02 5.90
C SER A 93 -4.72 -8.53 5.96
N LEU A 94 -3.95 -9.03 6.94
CA LEU A 94 -3.67 -10.46 7.12
C LEU A 94 -4.86 -11.24 7.72
N ALA A 95 -5.73 -10.59 8.50
CA ALA A 95 -6.90 -11.23 9.09
C ALA A 95 -7.95 -11.65 8.04
N TRP A 96 -7.92 -11.06 6.84
CA TRP A 96 -8.94 -11.25 5.81
C TRP A 96 -8.72 -12.43 4.87
N GLY A 97 -7.63 -13.20 5.04
CA GLY A 97 -7.38 -14.44 4.30
C GLY A 97 -7.27 -14.27 2.78
N GLY A 98 -6.04 -14.14 2.26
CA GLY A 98 -5.58 -14.64 0.94
C GLY A 98 -6.27 -14.22 -0.38
N HIS A 99 -7.46 -13.64 -0.39
CA HIS A 99 -8.30 -13.57 -1.60
C HIS A 99 -8.12 -12.31 -2.47
N TYR A 100 -7.32 -11.32 -2.04
CA TYR A 100 -7.17 -10.07 -2.78
C TYR A 100 -5.77 -9.79 -3.35
N LEU A 101 -4.73 -10.45 -2.84
CA LEU A 101 -3.43 -10.48 -3.52
C LEU A 101 -3.48 -11.28 -4.83
N SER A 102 -4.53 -12.09 -5.05
CA SER A 102 -4.79 -12.74 -6.34
C SER A 102 -5.35 -11.80 -7.41
N ILE A 103 -5.99 -10.67 -7.04
CA ILE A 103 -6.58 -9.73 -8.02
C ILE A 103 -5.50 -8.92 -8.76
N PHE A 104 -4.28 -8.82 -8.22
CA PHE A 104 -3.13 -8.23 -8.91
C PHE A 104 -2.08 -9.26 -9.38
N CYS A 105 -2.39 -10.57 -9.29
CA CYS A 105 -1.56 -11.64 -9.89
C CYS A 105 -1.41 -11.51 -11.43
N GLY A 106 -2.14 -10.61 -12.07
CA GLY A 106 -1.95 -10.22 -13.48
C GLY A 106 -0.78 -9.25 -13.74
N VAL A 107 -0.20 -8.62 -12.73
CA VAL A 107 0.98 -7.73 -12.87
C VAL A 107 2.23 -8.42 -12.30
N CYS A 108 2.39 -9.70 -12.64
CA CYS A 108 3.67 -10.40 -12.53
C CYS A 108 4.64 -9.85 -13.60
N ARG A 109 5.15 -8.63 -13.42
CA ARG A 109 6.21 -8.09 -14.29
C ARG A 109 6.95 -6.89 -13.69
N LYS A 110 7.61 -7.03 -12.54
CA LYS A 110 8.91 -6.39 -12.20
C LYS A 110 9.27 -6.64 -10.73
N GLN A 111 10.00 -7.71 -10.47
CA GLN A 111 11.18 -7.75 -9.58
C GLN A 111 11.52 -9.20 -9.20
N VAL A 112 12.08 -9.91 -10.18
CA VAL A 112 12.82 -11.17 -10.02
C VAL A 112 14.22 -10.90 -9.42
N TRP A 113 14.39 -9.98 -8.44
CA TRP A 113 15.76 -9.63 -7.98
C TRP A 113 15.99 -9.37 -6.48
N TRP A 114 15.05 -9.67 -5.58
CA TRP A 114 15.39 -9.79 -4.14
C TRP A 114 14.90 -11.11 -3.52
N MET A 115 15.09 -12.20 -4.25
CA MET A 115 15.31 -13.48 -3.59
C MET A 115 16.73 -13.49 -3.02
N SER A 116 16.83 -13.45 -1.69
CA SER A 116 17.88 -14.07 -0.89
C SER A 116 17.37 -14.20 0.55
N PRO A 117 17.67 -15.30 1.26
CA PRO A 117 16.98 -16.57 1.09
C PRO A 117 16.55 -17.09 2.46
N PHE A 118 15.30 -16.92 2.88
CA PHE A 118 14.78 -17.67 4.01
C PHE A 118 13.29 -17.95 3.83
N THR A 119 12.94 -19.21 4.11
CA THR A 119 11.61 -19.80 4.22
C THR A 119 10.85 -20.10 2.92
N LEU A 120 11.05 -21.34 2.48
CA LEU A 120 10.11 -22.24 1.83
C LEU A 120 8.64 -21.74 1.78
N TRP A 121 8.09 -21.65 0.57
CA TRP A 121 6.72 -22.11 0.34
C TRP A 121 6.73 -23.12 -0.82
N PRO A 122 6.07 -24.29 -0.70
CA PRO A 122 6.21 -25.38 -1.64
C PRO A 122 5.64 -25.02 -3.02
N SER A 123 6.36 -25.50 -4.02
CA SER A 123 5.93 -25.61 -5.41
C SER A 123 4.67 -26.44 -5.54
N THR A 124 3.54 -25.81 -5.85
CA THR A 124 2.42 -26.49 -6.51
C THR A 124 1.79 -25.54 -7.53
N SER A 125 2.25 -25.72 -8.78
CA SER A 125 1.46 -25.72 -10.01
C SER A 125 0.28 -24.73 -10.08
N TRP A 126 0.52 -23.58 -10.70
CA TRP A 126 -0.55 -22.82 -11.34
C TRP A 126 -0.18 -22.60 -12.80
N SER A 127 -0.61 -23.57 -13.60
CA SER A 127 -0.67 -23.49 -15.04
C SER A 127 -1.44 -22.24 -15.43
N CYS A 128 -0.80 -21.40 -16.23
CA CYS A 128 -1.47 -20.37 -17.01
C CYS A 128 -2.64 -20.97 -17.78
N LEU A 129 -3.85 -20.53 -17.45
CA LEU A 129 -5.02 -20.56 -18.33
C LEU A 129 -5.67 -19.18 -18.26
N TYR A 130 -5.03 -18.17 -18.86
CA TYR A 130 -5.37 -17.62 -20.18
C TYR A 130 -4.42 -16.46 -20.50
#